data_AF-A0A6I4TVV4-F1
#
_entry.id   AF-A0A6I4TVV4-F1
#
_cell.length_a   1.000
_cell.length_b   1.000
_cell.length_c   1.000
_cell.angle_alpha   90.00
_cell.angle_beta   90.00
_cell.angle_gamma   90.00
#
_symmetry.space_group_name_H-M   'P 1'
#
loop_
_entity.id
_entity.type
_entity.pdbx_description
1 polymer ?
#
loop_
_entity_poly.entity_id
_entity_poly.type
_entity_poly.pdbx_seq_one_letter_code
_entity_poly.pdbx_strand_id
1 'polypeptide(L)'
;MPIDPAAPLEITAFDWVPDFARGYVRDLRPRWACEELGLPYRERLISSRDRPGWYYAEQPFGQVPVIHDGEIQLFESGAILIHLAEKDGRLLPPSGQPRADVLAWLFAAYNSLEPMTMEQASVTIFHAGEDWAEARKPILREMIGQRLVQLADAIGDREWVAGDFSIADIALITVMREFDREGLEPFPTLAAYLERGTGRPAFRRALAAQIAAFSADPDIETKQTVGE
;
A
#
# COMPACT_ATOMS: atom_id res chain seq x y z
N MET A 1 -15.01 -0.51 14.44
CA MET A 1 -14.19 -0.67 13.22
C MET A 1 -15.04 -0.21 12.06
N PRO A 2 -14.46 0.49 11.06
CA PRO A 2 -15.16 0.91 9.85
C PRO A 2 -15.60 -0.26 8.97
N ILE A 3 -15.15 -1.50 9.22
CA ILE A 3 -15.71 -2.65 8.49
C ILE A 3 -17.17 -2.85 8.90
N ASP A 4 -18.06 -2.62 7.95
CA ASP A 4 -19.50 -2.76 8.10
C ASP A 4 -20.05 -3.41 6.81
N PRO A 5 -20.60 -4.64 6.88
CA PRO A 5 -21.18 -5.32 5.72
C PRO A 5 -22.30 -4.54 5.03
N ALA A 6 -22.96 -3.60 5.72
CA ALA A 6 -24.00 -2.74 5.18
C ALA A 6 -23.46 -1.41 4.60
N ALA A 7 -22.14 -1.16 4.69
CA ALA A 7 -21.56 0.06 4.18
C ALA A 7 -21.74 0.18 2.66
N PRO A 8 -22.05 1.39 2.13
CA PRO A 8 -22.20 1.61 0.70
C PRO A 8 -20.86 1.51 -0.05
N LEU A 9 -19.77 1.94 0.59
CA LEU A 9 -18.41 1.82 0.08
C LEU A 9 -17.94 0.36 0.19
N GLU A 10 -17.50 -0.22 -0.91
CA GLU A 10 -16.89 -1.54 -0.97
C GLU A 10 -15.45 -1.43 -1.46
N ILE A 11 -14.55 -2.22 -0.87
CA ILE A 11 -13.15 -2.33 -1.29
C ILE A 11 -12.87 -3.79 -1.64
N THR A 12 -12.37 -4.05 -2.84
CA THR A 12 -11.92 -5.39 -3.22
C THR A 12 -10.54 -5.68 -2.62
N ALA A 13 -10.35 -6.88 -2.11
CA ALA A 13 -9.07 -7.37 -1.61
C ALA A 13 -8.87 -8.84 -1.97
N PHE A 14 -7.65 -9.36 -1.79
CA PHE A 14 -7.42 -10.79 -1.97
C PHE A 14 -7.86 -11.59 -0.75
N ASP A 15 -8.39 -12.79 -0.98
CA ASP A 15 -8.71 -13.77 0.06
C ASP A 15 -7.48 -14.44 0.67
N TRP A 16 -6.38 -14.50 -0.08
CA TRP A 16 -5.14 -15.13 0.32
C TRP A 16 -3.96 -14.50 -0.40
N VAL A 17 -2.81 -14.41 0.29
CA VAL A 17 -1.50 -14.08 -0.30
C VAL A 17 -0.39 -14.85 0.43
N PRO A 18 0.79 -15.04 -0.20
CA PRO A 18 1.96 -15.58 0.49
C PRO A 18 2.34 -14.72 1.71
N ASP A 19 3.00 -15.33 2.71
CA ASP A 19 3.29 -14.67 3.98
C ASP A 19 4.07 -13.37 3.85
N PHE A 20 5.04 -13.30 2.93
CA PHE A 20 5.82 -12.08 2.68
C PHE A 20 4.96 -10.90 2.17
N ALA A 21 3.79 -11.17 1.58
CA ALA A 21 2.89 -10.16 1.04
C ALA A 21 1.79 -9.75 2.02
N ARG A 22 1.56 -10.52 3.11
CA ARG A 22 0.56 -10.19 4.12
C ARG A 22 0.91 -8.85 4.78
N GLY A 23 -0.01 -7.89 4.74
CA GLY A 23 0.23 -6.55 5.28
C GLY A 23 0.87 -5.55 4.30
N TYR A 24 1.09 -5.96 3.03
CA TYR A 24 1.74 -5.16 1.99
C TYR A 24 0.90 -5.02 0.71
N VAL A 25 -0.23 -5.72 0.61
CA VAL A 25 -1.14 -5.55 -0.53
C VAL A 25 -1.72 -4.13 -0.52
N ARG A 26 -1.87 -3.53 -1.71
CA ARG A 26 -2.21 -2.10 -1.87
C ARG A 26 -3.61 -1.73 -1.38
N ASP A 27 -4.48 -2.70 -1.08
CA ASP A 27 -5.77 -2.46 -0.42
C ASP A 27 -5.60 -1.91 1.01
N LEU A 28 -4.43 -2.04 1.62
CA LEU A 28 -4.09 -1.36 2.88
C LEU A 28 -4.26 0.16 2.80
N ARG A 29 -3.91 0.77 1.66
CA ARG A 29 -3.95 2.23 1.46
C ARG A 29 -5.37 2.80 1.63
N PRO A 30 -6.40 2.33 0.88
CA PRO A 30 -7.76 2.82 1.07
C PRO A 30 -8.37 2.41 2.42
N ARG A 31 -8.03 1.23 2.97
CA ARG A 31 -8.47 0.86 4.34
C ARG A 31 -7.95 1.85 5.37
N TRP A 32 -6.69 2.23 5.26
CA TRP A 32 -6.08 3.21 6.16
C TRP A 32 -6.74 4.58 6.00
N ALA A 33 -6.96 5.06 4.78
CA ALA A 33 -7.70 6.31 4.57
C ALA A 33 -9.12 6.25 5.18
N CYS A 34 -9.84 5.14 5.01
CA CYS A 34 -11.16 4.96 5.64
C CYS A 34 -11.08 5.00 7.18
N GLU A 35 -10.06 4.39 7.78
CA GLU A 35 -9.84 4.42 9.23
C GLU A 35 -9.49 5.82 9.77
N GLU A 36 -8.73 6.63 9.02
CA GLU A 36 -8.44 8.03 9.36
C GLU A 36 -9.70 8.90 9.26
N LEU A 37 -10.50 8.65 8.22
CA LEU A 37 -11.72 9.41 7.95
C LEU A 37 -12.93 8.93 8.75
N GLY A 38 -12.87 7.73 9.36
CA GLY A 38 -14.02 7.10 9.98
C GLY A 38 -15.09 6.67 8.97
N LEU A 39 -14.70 6.42 7.71
CA LEU A 39 -15.62 5.99 6.66
C LEU A 39 -15.87 4.49 6.78
N PRO A 40 -17.12 4.04 6.97
CA PRO A 40 -17.42 2.63 6.96
C PRO A 40 -17.26 2.07 5.53
N TYR A 41 -16.77 0.84 5.43
CA TYR A 41 -16.64 0.10 4.17
C TYR A 41 -16.91 -1.39 4.37
N ARG A 42 -17.32 -2.08 3.31
CA ARG A 42 -17.38 -3.54 3.25
C ARG A 42 -16.27 -4.08 2.35
N GLU A 43 -15.93 -5.34 2.53
CA GLU A 43 -14.89 -6.01 1.74
C GLU A 43 -15.54 -6.95 0.72
N ARG A 44 -14.99 -6.97 -0.49
CA ARG A 44 -15.27 -8.03 -1.48
C ARG A 44 -13.99 -8.78 -1.77
N LEU A 45 -13.84 -9.95 -1.13
CA LEU A 45 -12.66 -10.78 -1.30
C LEU A 45 -12.73 -11.55 -2.62
N ILE A 46 -11.61 -11.59 -3.33
CA ILE A 46 -11.43 -12.35 -4.57
C ILE A 46 -10.19 -13.24 -4.49
N SER A 47 -10.16 -14.33 -5.24
CA SER A 47 -8.98 -15.19 -5.30
C SER A 47 -7.79 -14.46 -5.92
N SER A 48 -6.63 -14.54 -5.26
CA SER A 48 -5.36 -14.08 -5.85
C SER A 48 -4.78 -15.04 -6.90
N ARG A 49 -5.23 -16.31 -6.90
CA ARG A 49 -4.74 -17.38 -7.77
C ARG A 49 -5.65 -17.60 -8.98
N ASP A 50 -6.97 -17.64 -8.76
CA ASP A 50 -7.98 -17.85 -9.80
C ASP A 50 -8.94 -16.66 -9.84
N ARG A 51 -8.46 -15.55 -10.40
CA ARG A 51 -9.23 -14.30 -10.45
C ARG A 51 -10.48 -14.51 -11.31
N PRO A 52 -11.67 -14.15 -10.81
CA PRO A 52 -12.88 -14.38 -11.57
C PRO A 52 -12.90 -13.50 -12.82
N GLY A 53 -13.31 -14.05 -13.96
CA GLY A 53 -13.22 -13.36 -15.26
C GLY A 53 -13.93 -12.01 -15.33
N TRP A 54 -15.02 -11.83 -14.57
CA TRP A 54 -15.73 -10.54 -14.49
C TRP A 54 -14.88 -9.42 -13.88
N TYR A 55 -13.90 -9.75 -13.04
CA TYR A 55 -13.09 -8.76 -12.34
C TYR A 55 -12.24 -7.91 -13.29
N TYR A 56 -11.85 -8.48 -14.44
CA TYR A 56 -11.07 -7.76 -15.45
C TYR A 56 -11.85 -6.61 -16.13
N ALA A 57 -13.18 -6.60 -16.03
CA ALA A 57 -13.99 -5.45 -16.44
C ALA A 57 -13.91 -4.29 -15.41
N GLU A 58 -13.60 -4.59 -14.16
CA GLU A 58 -13.44 -3.59 -13.10
C GLU A 58 -11.99 -3.14 -12.91
N GLN A 59 -11.05 -4.08 -13.03
CA GLN A 59 -9.61 -3.82 -12.99
C GLN A 59 -8.90 -4.57 -14.13
N PRO A 60 -8.51 -3.86 -15.21
CA PRO A 60 -7.98 -4.48 -16.44
C PRO A 60 -6.70 -5.31 -16.27
N PHE A 61 -5.97 -5.11 -15.18
CA PHE A 61 -4.69 -5.77 -14.87
C PHE A 61 -4.83 -6.90 -13.83
N GLY A 62 -6.06 -7.20 -13.37
CA GLY A 62 -6.34 -8.19 -12.32
C GLY A 62 -5.76 -7.84 -10.94
N GLN A 63 -5.48 -6.58 -10.64
CA GLN A 63 -4.92 -6.15 -9.35
C GLN A 63 -6.01 -5.65 -8.40
N VAL A 64 -5.78 -5.77 -7.10
CA VAL A 64 -6.58 -5.10 -6.06
C VAL A 64 -5.82 -3.84 -5.57
N PRO A 65 -6.52 -2.80 -5.10
CA PRO A 65 -7.97 -2.67 -4.91
C PRO A 65 -8.71 -2.02 -6.10
N VAL A 66 -10.00 -2.37 -6.21
CA VAL A 66 -11.09 -1.60 -6.81
C VAL A 66 -11.98 -1.12 -5.67
N ILE A 67 -12.59 0.05 -5.80
CA ILE A 67 -13.71 0.46 -4.96
C ILE A 67 -15.02 0.54 -5.73
N HIS A 68 -16.13 0.33 -5.01
CA HIS A 68 -17.47 0.72 -5.42
C HIS A 68 -18.05 1.65 -4.37
N ASP A 69 -18.51 2.82 -4.79
CA ASP A 69 -19.02 3.86 -3.89
C ASP A 69 -20.19 4.58 -4.55
N GLY A 70 -21.39 4.02 -4.37
CA GLY A 70 -22.55 4.42 -5.16
C GLY A 70 -22.32 4.13 -6.65
N GLU A 71 -22.42 5.15 -7.48
CA GLU A 71 -22.20 5.06 -8.94
C GLU A 71 -20.71 5.12 -9.34
N ILE A 72 -19.81 5.34 -8.38
CA ILE A 72 -18.37 5.44 -8.64
C ILE A 72 -17.74 4.06 -8.52
N GLN A 73 -17.18 3.58 -9.62
CA GLN A 73 -16.28 2.43 -9.67
C GLN A 73 -14.89 2.91 -10.11
N LEU A 74 -13.86 2.60 -9.31
CA LEU A 74 -12.51 3.10 -9.54
C LEU A 74 -11.46 2.08 -9.11
N PHE A 75 -10.40 1.95 -9.92
CA PHE A 75 -9.16 1.25 -9.57
C PHE A 75 -7.99 2.23 -9.48
N GLU A 76 -6.80 1.73 -9.15
CA GLU A 76 -5.61 2.50 -8.74
C GLU A 76 -5.72 3.06 -7.32
N SER A 77 -4.92 2.52 -6.40
CA SER A 77 -4.94 2.93 -4.99
C SER A 77 -4.68 4.43 -4.80
N GLY A 78 -3.92 5.07 -5.70
CA GLY A 78 -3.67 6.51 -5.66
C GLY A 78 -4.92 7.32 -6.00
N ALA A 79 -5.64 6.92 -7.05
CA ALA A 79 -6.89 7.56 -7.44
C ALA A 79 -7.99 7.33 -6.38
N ILE A 80 -8.04 6.12 -5.82
CA ILE A 80 -8.93 5.79 -4.70
C ILE A 80 -8.67 6.68 -3.49
N LEU A 81 -7.39 6.90 -3.13
CA LEU A 81 -7.04 7.79 -2.02
C LEU A 81 -7.54 9.23 -2.27
N ILE A 82 -7.38 9.76 -3.49
CA ILE A 82 -7.90 11.08 -3.86
C ILE A 82 -9.41 11.13 -3.68
N HIS A 83 -10.15 10.17 -4.26
CA HIS A 83 -11.60 10.07 -4.15
C HIS A 83 -12.09 10.05 -2.70
N LEU A 84 -11.49 9.22 -1.85
CA LEU A 84 -11.85 9.13 -0.44
C LEU A 84 -11.54 10.42 0.32
N ALA A 85 -10.39 11.05 0.04
CA ALA A 85 -9.99 12.29 0.71
C ALA A 85 -10.87 13.48 0.32
N GLU A 86 -11.40 13.53 -0.90
CA GLU A 86 -12.30 14.60 -1.37
C GLU A 86 -13.66 14.60 -0.66
N LYS A 87 -14.09 13.46 -0.07
CA LYS A 87 -15.35 13.38 0.67
C LYS A 87 -15.37 14.21 1.95
N ASP A 88 -14.21 14.50 2.52
CA ASP A 88 -14.08 15.07 3.87
C ASP A 88 -13.06 16.21 3.95
N GLY A 89 -12.00 16.19 3.13
CA GLY A 89 -10.99 17.24 3.05
C GLY A 89 -9.88 17.15 4.11
N ARG A 90 -10.00 16.31 5.16
CA ARG A 90 -8.93 16.14 6.17
C ARG A 90 -7.62 15.58 5.62
N LEU A 91 -7.66 14.75 4.58
CA LEU A 91 -6.47 14.09 4.01
C LEU A 91 -5.98 14.71 2.71
N LEU A 92 -6.68 15.72 2.19
CA LEU A 92 -6.33 16.42 0.95
C LEU A 92 -6.94 17.82 0.97
N PRO A 93 -6.12 18.89 0.97
CA PRO A 93 -6.62 20.25 0.88
C PRO A 93 -7.50 20.45 -0.37
N PRO A 94 -8.54 21.29 -0.32
CA PRO A 94 -9.52 21.40 -1.40
C PRO A 94 -8.95 22.08 -2.66
N SER A 95 -7.95 22.97 -2.53
CA SER A 95 -7.38 23.70 -3.65
C SER A 95 -6.04 24.37 -3.31
N GLY A 96 -5.40 24.98 -4.32
CA GLY A 96 -4.22 25.81 -4.15
C GLY A 96 -2.91 25.03 -3.95
N GLN A 97 -1.87 25.74 -3.52
CA GLN A 97 -0.53 25.18 -3.37
C GLN A 97 -0.48 23.96 -2.43
N PRO A 98 -1.13 23.95 -1.25
CA PRO A 98 -1.08 22.78 -0.35
C PRO A 98 -1.64 21.51 -1.00
N ARG A 99 -2.72 21.64 -1.79
CA ARG A 99 -3.26 20.50 -2.57
C ARG A 99 -2.25 20.03 -3.60
N ALA A 100 -1.64 20.96 -4.34
CA ALA A 100 -0.65 20.63 -5.35
C ALA A 100 0.56 19.90 -4.75
N ASP A 101 1.02 20.31 -3.57
CA ASP A 101 2.13 19.68 -2.85
C ASP A 101 1.78 18.25 -2.42
N VAL A 102 0.58 18.03 -1.85
CA VAL A 102 0.10 16.68 -1.47
C VAL A 102 0.03 15.78 -2.70
N LEU A 103 -0.53 16.27 -3.82
CA LEU A 103 -0.63 15.47 -5.04
C LEU A 103 0.75 15.17 -5.64
N ALA A 104 1.68 16.14 -5.64
CA ALA A 104 3.04 15.92 -6.10
C ALA A 104 3.74 14.80 -5.31
N TRP A 105 3.61 14.81 -3.98
CA TRP A 105 4.17 13.76 -3.14
C TRP A 105 3.46 12.42 -3.24
N LEU A 106 2.14 12.43 -3.42
CA LEU A 106 1.39 11.22 -3.75
C LEU A 106 1.98 10.56 -5.00
N PHE A 107 2.09 11.30 -6.11
CA PHE A 107 2.67 10.76 -7.35
C PHE A 107 4.15 10.41 -7.20
N ALA A 108 4.92 11.13 -6.39
CA ALA A 108 6.30 10.77 -6.08
C ALA A 108 6.41 9.40 -5.38
N ALA A 109 5.47 9.07 -4.49
CA ALA A 109 5.42 7.75 -3.87
C ALA A 109 5.28 6.64 -4.92
N TYR A 110 4.32 6.77 -5.85
CA TYR A 110 4.03 5.78 -6.89
C TYR A 110 5.07 5.71 -8.00
N ASN A 111 5.67 6.85 -8.38
CA ASN A 111 6.44 6.93 -9.63
C ASN A 111 7.94 7.17 -9.42
N SER A 112 8.34 7.64 -8.23
CA SER A 112 9.75 7.89 -7.91
C SER A 112 10.32 6.88 -6.89
N LEU A 113 9.47 6.32 -6.01
CA LEU A 113 9.90 5.39 -4.95
C LEU A 113 9.44 3.96 -5.18
N GLU A 114 8.15 3.72 -5.39
CA GLU A 114 7.59 2.36 -5.55
C GLU A 114 8.25 1.53 -6.66
N PRO A 115 8.69 2.09 -7.81
CA PRO A 115 9.41 1.29 -8.80
C PRO A 115 10.71 0.68 -8.25
N MET A 116 11.34 1.34 -7.29
CA MET A 116 12.56 0.83 -6.64
C MET A 116 12.25 -0.32 -5.67
N THR A 117 11.12 -0.28 -4.96
CA THR A 117 10.71 -1.40 -4.07
C THR A 117 10.32 -2.62 -4.90
N MET A 118 9.66 -2.41 -6.03
CA MET A 118 9.31 -3.47 -6.99
C MET A 118 10.55 -4.12 -7.61
N GLU A 119 11.55 -3.32 -8.02
CA GLU A 119 12.81 -3.86 -8.52
C GLU A 119 13.58 -4.61 -7.41
N GLN A 120 13.56 -4.09 -6.18
CA GLN A 120 14.18 -4.76 -5.03
C GLN A 120 13.55 -6.13 -4.81
N ALA A 121 12.22 -6.22 -4.72
CA ALA A 121 11.51 -7.48 -4.57
C ALA A 121 11.77 -8.44 -5.74
N SER A 122 11.88 -7.93 -6.96
CA SER A 122 12.28 -8.71 -8.14
C SER A 122 13.60 -9.45 -7.91
N VAL A 123 14.65 -8.74 -7.47
CA VAL A 123 15.99 -9.34 -7.32
C VAL A 123 16.20 -10.07 -6.00
N THR A 124 15.47 -9.73 -4.92
CA THR A 124 15.66 -10.33 -3.59
C THR A 124 14.67 -11.43 -3.26
N ILE A 125 13.49 -11.46 -3.89
CA ILE A 125 12.43 -12.43 -3.62
C ILE A 125 12.15 -13.29 -4.84
N PHE A 126 11.79 -12.68 -5.97
CA PHE A 126 11.27 -13.42 -7.12
C PHE A 126 12.35 -14.14 -7.94
N HIS A 127 13.57 -13.59 -7.96
CA HIS A 127 14.72 -14.12 -8.69
C HIS A 127 15.93 -14.36 -7.78
N ALA A 128 15.68 -14.62 -6.50
CA ALA A 128 16.72 -14.86 -5.51
C ALA A 128 17.63 -16.03 -5.92
N GLY A 129 18.95 -15.81 -5.90
CA GLY A 129 19.94 -16.83 -6.26
C GLY A 129 20.22 -16.96 -7.77
N GLU A 130 19.52 -16.23 -8.63
CA GLU A 130 19.89 -16.15 -10.06
C GLU A 130 21.12 -15.23 -10.25
N ASP A 131 22.08 -15.66 -11.07
CA ASP A 131 23.37 -14.95 -11.24
C ASP A 131 23.21 -13.46 -11.60
N TRP A 132 22.26 -13.15 -12.49
CA TRP A 132 22.00 -11.76 -12.89
C TRP A 132 21.39 -10.93 -11.76
N ALA A 133 20.56 -11.54 -10.91
CA ALA A 133 19.94 -10.88 -9.78
C ALA A 133 20.99 -10.57 -8.71
N GLU A 134 21.88 -11.52 -8.40
CA GLU A 134 23.01 -11.29 -7.48
C GLU A 134 23.95 -10.17 -7.99
N ALA A 135 24.21 -10.14 -9.30
CA ALA A 135 24.98 -9.06 -9.92
C ALA A 135 24.26 -7.69 -9.88
N ARG A 136 22.92 -7.67 -9.93
CA ARG A 136 22.10 -6.45 -9.91
C ARG A 136 21.98 -5.84 -8.51
N LYS A 137 21.89 -6.66 -7.46
CA LYS A 137 21.70 -6.23 -6.05
C LYS A 137 22.59 -5.07 -5.59
N PRO A 138 23.94 -5.09 -5.73
CA PRO A 138 24.77 -4.00 -5.23
C PRO A 138 24.48 -2.67 -5.91
N ILE A 139 24.26 -2.67 -7.23
CA ILE A 139 23.95 -1.47 -8.00
C ILE A 139 22.58 -0.92 -7.58
N LEU A 140 21.59 -1.81 -7.42
CA LEU A 140 20.26 -1.42 -6.98
C LEU A 140 20.29 -0.84 -5.56
N ARG A 141 21.04 -1.45 -4.64
CA ARG A 141 21.20 -0.93 -3.27
C ARG A 141 21.77 0.48 -3.26
N GLU A 142 22.76 0.78 -4.10
CA GLU A 142 23.32 2.13 -4.25
C GLU A 142 22.27 3.12 -4.78
N MET A 143 21.53 2.74 -5.84
CA MET A 143 20.47 3.57 -6.41
C MET A 143 19.35 3.87 -5.40
N ILE A 144 18.92 2.87 -4.63
CA ILE A 144 17.94 3.02 -3.54
C ILE A 144 18.51 3.96 -2.48
N GLY A 145 19.76 3.75 -2.04
CA GLY A 145 20.41 4.61 -1.06
C GLY A 145 20.43 6.09 -1.48
N GLN A 146 20.78 6.38 -2.74
CA GLN A 146 20.74 7.75 -3.27
C GLN A 146 19.32 8.34 -3.26
N ARG A 147 18.31 7.53 -3.58
CA ARG A 147 16.91 7.95 -3.54
C ARG A 147 16.44 8.23 -2.10
N LEU A 148 16.86 7.42 -1.14
CA LEU A 148 16.53 7.59 0.27
C LEU A 148 17.22 8.82 0.88
N VAL A 149 18.46 9.15 0.47
CA VAL A 149 19.09 10.44 0.82
C VAL A 149 18.20 11.60 0.38
N GLN A 150 17.79 11.63 -0.90
CA GLN A 150 16.94 12.69 -1.43
C GLN A 150 15.60 12.80 -0.69
N LEU A 151 14.99 11.65 -0.35
CA LEU A 151 13.74 11.63 0.40
C LEU A 151 13.93 12.16 1.83
N ALA A 152 15.01 11.74 2.51
CA ALA A 152 15.34 12.19 3.86
C ALA A 152 15.57 13.71 3.90
N ASP A 153 16.36 14.23 2.96
CA ASP A 153 16.63 15.67 2.82
C ASP A 153 15.34 16.44 2.52
N ALA A 154 14.50 15.90 1.66
CA ALA A 154 13.24 16.52 1.32
C ALA A 154 12.30 16.57 2.52
N ILE A 155 12.12 15.47 3.27
CA ILE A 155 11.29 15.47 4.49
C ILE A 155 11.87 16.44 5.52
N GLY A 156 13.18 16.39 5.76
CA GLY A 156 13.87 17.22 6.75
C GLY A 156 13.26 17.05 8.14
N ASP A 157 13.02 18.18 8.83
CA ASP A 157 12.42 18.18 10.17
C ASP A 157 10.88 18.21 10.17
N ARG A 158 10.25 18.05 9.00
CA ARG A 158 8.79 18.11 8.89
C ARG A 158 8.15 16.87 9.53
N GLU A 159 7.01 17.10 10.18
CA GLU A 159 6.21 16.00 10.71
C GLU A 159 5.68 15.12 9.58
N TRP A 160 5.09 15.74 8.55
CA TRP A 160 4.53 15.12 7.35
C TRP A 160 5.04 15.80 6.07
N VAL A 161 5.00 15.08 4.95
CA VAL A 161 5.74 15.44 3.75
C VAL A 161 5.24 16.72 3.06
N ALA A 162 3.96 17.03 3.24
CA ALA A 162 3.25 18.12 2.55
C ALA A 162 2.36 18.96 3.50
N GLY A 163 2.80 19.17 4.74
CA GLY A 163 2.05 19.94 5.74
C GLY A 163 1.41 19.05 6.79
N ASP A 164 0.08 19.04 6.87
CA ASP A 164 -0.66 18.10 7.72
C ASP A 164 -0.63 16.68 7.13
N PHE A 165 -0.90 15.66 7.97
CA PHE A 165 -0.97 14.27 7.54
C PHE A 165 -2.00 14.11 6.41
N SER A 166 -1.58 13.49 5.30
CA SER A 166 -2.35 13.45 4.07
C SER A 166 -2.30 12.10 3.36
N ILE A 167 -3.00 11.99 2.23
CA ILE A 167 -2.90 10.82 1.35
C ILE A 167 -1.48 10.60 0.79
N ALA A 168 -0.65 11.65 0.72
CA ALA A 168 0.74 11.52 0.31
C ALA A 168 1.52 10.69 1.33
N ASP A 169 1.28 10.91 2.62
CA ASP A 169 1.94 10.19 3.71
C ASP A 169 1.45 8.74 3.77
N ILE A 170 0.16 8.48 3.54
CA ILE A 170 -0.36 7.11 3.42
C ILE A 170 0.40 6.33 2.32
N ALA A 171 0.56 6.94 1.14
CA ALA A 171 1.26 6.31 0.03
C ALA A 171 2.76 6.14 0.32
N LEU A 172 3.46 7.20 0.76
CA LEU A 172 4.88 7.14 1.07
C LEU A 172 5.19 6.12 2.15
N ILE A 173 4.43 6.09 3.25
CA ILE A 173 4.69 5.20 4.37
C ILE A 173 4.45 3.75 3.97
N THR A 174 3.40 3.46 3.20
CA THR A 174 3.19 2.10 2.70
C THR A 174 4.29 1.64 1.73
N VAL A 175 4.76 2.50 0.83
CA VAL A 175 5.91 2.21 -0.05
C VAL A 175 7.20 2.04 0.77
N MET A 176 7.46 2.92 1.74
CA MET A 176 8.67 2.85 2.55
C MET A 176 8.77 1.57 3.36
N ARG A 177 7.64 1.01 3.81
CA ARG A 177 7.61 -0.29 4.51
C ARG A 177 8.13 -1.44 3.66
N GLU A 178 8.13 -1.32 2.34
CA GLU A 178 8.61 -2.35 1.40
C GLU A 178 10.12 -2.31 1.17
N PHE A 179 10.82 -1.23 1.56
CA PHE A 179 12.28 -1.23 1.53
C PHE A 179 12.84 -2.18 2.60
N ASP A 180 14.00 -2.76 2.31
CA ASP A 180 14.68 -3.61 3.27
C ASP A 180 15.06 -2.78 4.50
N ARG A 181 14.90 -3.36 5.70
CA ARG A 181 15.21 -2.69 6.97
C ARG A 181 16.63 -2.14 6.98
N GLU A 182 17.60 -2.93 6.53
CA GLU A 182 19.02 -2.54 6.41
C GLU A 182 19.21 -1.33 5.48
N GLY A 183 18.34 -1.16 4.47
CA GLY A 183 18.37 0.00 3.58
C GLY A 183 17.88 1.29 4.24
N LEU A 184 16.99 1.20 5.22
CA LEU A 184 16.45 2.34 5.96
C LEU A 184 17.25 2.71 7.21
N GLU A 185 17.99 1.77 7.80
CA GLU A 185 18.80 1.97 9.01
C GLU A 185 19.73 3.20 8.99
N PRO A 186 20.38 3.56 7.87
CA PRO A 186 21.22 4.76 7.79
C PRO A 186 20.45 6.09 7.89
N PHE A 187 19.12 6.07 7.81
CA PHE A 187 18.27 7.25 7.67
C PHE A 187 17.35 7.45 8.88
N PRO A 188 17.84 8.04 9.99
CA PRO A 188 17.04 8.25 11.20
C PRO A 188 15.78 9.08 10.96
N THR A 189 15.83 10.08 10.06
CA THR A 189 14.67 10.88 9.67
C THR A 189 13.56 10.01 9.06
N LEU A 190 13.93 9.08 8.18
CA LEU A 190 12.99 8.17 7.53
C LEU A 190 12.46 7.11 8.49
N ALA A 191 13.32 6.59 9.37
CA ALA A 191 12.90 5.67 10.42
C ALA A 191 11.87 6.32 11.36
N ALA A 192 12.12 7.55 11.81
CA ALA A 192 11.19 8.30 12.65
C ALA A 192 9.88 8.64 11.91
N TYR A 193 9.95 9.00 10.62
CA TYR A 193 8.77 9.23 9.79
C TYR A 193 7.90 7.97 9.65
N LEU A 194 8.53 6.83 9.38
CA LEU A 194 7.87 5.52 9.29
C LEU A 194 7.25 5.11 10.63
N GLU A 195 7.97 5.28 11.74
CA GLU A 195 7.47 4.98 13.08
C GLU A 195 6.26 5.85 13.44
N ARG A 196 6.31 7.16 13.16
CA ARG A 196 5.15 8.05 13.36
C ARG A 196 3.94 7.58 12.56
N GLY A 197 4.11 7.27 11.28
CA GLY A 197 3.03 6.80 10.41
C GLY A 197 2.41 5.49 10.85
N THR A 198 3.25 4.47 11.05
CA THR A 198 2.83 3.13 11.48
C THR A 198 2.37 3.08 12.94
N GLY A 199 2.73 4.09 13.73
CA GLY A 199 2.25 4.31 15.09
C GLY A 199 0.79 4.78 15.15
N ARG A 200 0.24 5.30 14.04
CA ARG A 200 -1.12 5.84 14.02
C ARG A 200 -2.16 4.74 14.30
N PRO A 201 -3.16 4.99 15.18
CA PRO A 201 -4.20 4.00 15.47
C PRO A 201 -4.94 3.51 14.23
N ALA A 202 -5.20 4.40 13.26
CA ALA A 202 -5.87 4.06 12.01
C ALA A 202 -5.06 3.09 11.14
N PHE A 203 -3.74 3.30 11.01
CA PHE A 203 -2.84 2.37 10.33
C PHE A 203 -2.91 0.97 10.96
N ARG A 204 -2.79 0.89 12.29
CA ARG A 204 -2.79 -0.38 13.01
C ARG A 204 -4.10 -1.15 12.83
N ARG A 205 -5.24 -0.46 12.85
CA ARG A 205 -6.54 -1.10 12.61
C ARG A 205 -6.69 -1.54 11.15
N ALA A 206 -6.28 -0.72 10.19
CA ALA A 206 -6.31 -1.09 8.77
C ALA A 206 -5.42 -2.30 8.47
N LEU A 207 -4.22 -2.34 9.04
CA LEU A 207 -3.29 -3.47 8.91
C LEU A 207 -3.85 -4.73 9.56
N ALA A 208 -4.39 -4.63 10.78
CA ALA A 208 -5.01 -5.76 11.46
C ALA A 208 -6.21 -6.32 10.69
N ALA A 209 -7.06 -5.44 10.16
CA ALA A 209 -8.17 -5.81 9.29
C ALA A 209 -7.71 -6.55 8.04
N GLN A 210 -6.71 -6.03 7.34
CA GLN A 210 -6.15 -6.66 6.15
C GLN A 210 -5.58 -8.05 6.47
N ILE A 211 -4.80 -8.18 7.55
CA ILE A 211 -4.23 -9.47 7.95
C ILE A 211 -5.33 -10.48 8.30
N ALA A 212 -6.40 -10.04 8.96
CA ALA A 212 -7.53 -10.89 9.35
C ALA A 212 -8.37 -11.38 8.16
N ALA A 213 -8.35 -10.67 7.03
CA ALA A 213 -9.09 -11.05 5.83
C ALA A 213 -8.45 -12.25 5.08
N PHE A 214 -7.16 -12.51 5.28
CA PHE A 214 -6.45 -13.57 4.57
C PHE A 214 -6.72 -14.96 5.19
N SER A 215 -7.16 -15.90 4.36
CA SER A 215 -7.29 -17.32 4.73
C SER A 215 -5.94 -17.99 4.98
N ALA A 216 -5.98 -19.23 5.49
CA ALA A 216 -4.82 -20.12 5.50
C ALA A 216 -4.41 -20.49 4.07
N ASP A 217 -3.20 -21.07 3.91
CA ASP A 217 -2.72 -21.55 2.62
C ASP A 217 -3.64 -22.66 2.05
N PRO A 218 -4.31 -22.41 0.92
CA PRO A 218 -5.24 -23.37 0.34
C PRO A 218 -4.56 -24.67 -0.12
N ASP A 219 -3.23 -24.68 -0.35
CA ASP A 219 -2.49 -25.90 -0.73
C ASP A 219 -2.14 -26.79 0.47
N ILE A 220 -2.26 -26.27 1.70
CA ILE A 220 -2.06 -27.05 2.92
C ILE A 220 -3.32 -27.87 3.23
N GLU A 221 -4.51 -27.30 2.98
CA GLU A 221 -5.79 -28.00 3.21
C GLU A 221 -6.01 -29.16 2.22
N THR A 222 -5.59 -29.02 0.96
CA THR A 222 -5.74 -30.09 -0.04
C THR A 222 -4.86 -31.31 0.20
N LYS A 223 -3.77 -31.20 0.98
CA LYS A 223 -2.92 -32.35 1.33
C LYS A 223 -3.44 -33.16 2.52
N GLN A 224 -4.40 -32.64 3.30
CA GLN A 224 -5.01 -33.39 4.40
C GLN A 224 -6.24 -34.20 3.98
N THR A 225 -6.79 -33.98 2.77
CA THR A 225 -8.00 -34.68 2.28
C THR A 225 -7.72 -35.84 1.32
N VAL A 226 -6.47 -36.06 0.89
CA VAL A 226 -6.08 -37.14 -0.04
C VAL A 226 -5.31 -38.27 0.66
N GLY A 227 -5.37 -38.30 2.00
CA GLY A 227 -4.69 -39.28 2.84
C GLY A 227 -5.65 -40.03 3.77
N GLU A 228 -6.70 -40.65 3.21
CA GLU A 228 -7.46 -41.75 3.82
C GLU A 228 -7.67 -42.88 2.81
#